data_AF-A0A0U2YN86-F1
#
_entry.id   AF-A0A0U2YN86-F1
#
_cell.length_a   1.000
_cell.length_b   1.000
_cell.length_c   1.000
_cell.angle_alpha   90.00
_cell.angle_beta   90.00
_cell.angle_gamma   90.00
#
_symmetry.space_group_name_H-M   'P 1'
#
loop_
_entity.id
_entity.type
_entity.pdbx_description
1 polymer ?
#
loop_
_entity_poly.entity_id
_entity_poly.type
_entity_poly.pdbx_seq_one_letter_code
_entity_poly.pdbx_strand_id
1 'polypeptide(L)'
;MEKDFLIAYRQNIASCLKNDFKDNWDERRFGAENQIEQPDARQQIKKSIKNLLAVVGLYELNDPIKHSVALLEPNVEQFQWIYQRLVDDESRQLLVQLISFRALGYRHVKLPLNNPEYWKAVEDAERLGTS
;
A
#
# COMPACT_ATOMS: atom_id res chain seq x y z
N MET A 1 -17.10 18.35 8.52
CA MET A 1 -16.65 17.00 8.91
C MET A 1 -15.15 17.01 8.83
N GLU A 2 -14.47 16.74 9.94
CA GLU A 2 -13.01 16.61 9.94
C GLU A 2 -12.64 15.39 9.08
N LYS A 3 -11.68 15.56 8.16
CA LYS A 3 -11.24 14.47 7.27
C LYS A 3 -10.36 13.52 8.09
N ASP A 4 -10.81 12.28 8.23
CA ASP A 4 -10.16 11.25 9.04
C ASP A 4 -9.39 10.28 8.13
N PHE A 5 -8.08 10.24 8.32
CA PHE A 5 -7.16 9.38 7.57
C PHE A 5 -7.48 7.91 7.79
N LEU A 6 -7.81 7.49 9.02
CA LEU A 6 -8.03 6.09 9.35
C LEU A 6 -9.32 5.57 8.69
N ILE A 7 -10.36 6.40 8.62
CA ILE A 7 -11.58 6.08 7.87
C ILE A 7 -11.25 5.90 6.38
N ALA A 8 -10.59 6.88 5.76
CA ALA A 8 -10.23 6.83 4.35
C ALA A 8 -9.32 5.62 4.02
N TYR A 9 -8.36 5.34 4.90
CA TYR A 9 -7.46 4.19 4.78
C TYR A 9 -8.19 2.86 4.87
N ARG A 10 -9.06 2.67 5.87
CA ARG A 10 -9.84 1.42 6.04
C ARG A 10 -10.74 1.17 4.84
N GLN A 11 -11.37 2.22 4.32
CA GLN A 11 -12.19 2.14 3.11
C GLN A 11 -11.35 1.70 1.89
N ASN A 12 -10.19 2.33 1.69
CA ASN A 12 -9.31 2.00 0.56
C ASN A 12 -8.77 0.56 0.64
N ILE A 13 -8.33 0.12 1.84
CA ILE A 13 -7.93 -1.27 2.06
C ILE A 13 -9.07 -2.22 1.71
N ALA A 14 -10.28 -1.98 2.22
CA ALA A 14 -11.43 -2.83 1.96
C ALA A 14 -11.75 -2.95 0.46
N SER A 15 -11.65 -1.85 -0.30
CA SER A 15 -11.83 -1.87 -1.76
C SER A 15 -10.73 -2.61 -2.50
N CYS A 16 -9.50 -2.61 -1.97
CA CYS A 16 -8.34 -3.20 -2.64
C CYS A 16 -8.11 -4.69 -2.34
N LEU A 17 -8.69 -5.22 -1.27
CA LEU A 17 -8.42 -6.59 -0.80
C LEU A 17 -8.72 -7.69 -1.83
N LYS A 18 -9.69 -7.48 -2.71
CA LYS A 18 -10.09 -8.48 -3.72
C LYS A 18 -9.36 -8.34 -5.05
N ASN A 19 -8.52 -7.31 -5.20
CA ASN A 19 -7.79 -7.07 -6.45
C ASN A 19 -6.66 -8.08 -6.62
N ASP A 20 -6.30 -8.36 -7.88
CA ASP A 20 -5.16 -9.20 -8.26
C ASP A 20 -4.55 -8.68 -9.58
N PHE A 21 -4.00 -7.48 -9.53
CA PHE A 21 -3.37 -6.82 -10.68
C PHE A 21 -2.09 -7.56 -11.09
N LYS A 22 -2.17 -8.27 -12.22
CA LYS A 22 -1.03 -8.98 -12.83
C LYS A 22 -0.11 -8.03 -13.62
N ASP A 23 -0.65 -6.91 -14.07
CA ASP A 23 0.00 -5.91 -14.92
C ASP A 23 0.61 -4.74 -14.12
N ASN A 24 0.58 -4.80 -12.79
CA ASN A 24 1.00 -3.69 -11.92
C ASN A 24 2.43 -3.87 -11.37
N TRP A 25 3.19 -4.84 -11.88
CA TRP A 25 4.59 -5.01 -11.53
C TRP A 25 5.45 -3.94 -12.19
N ASP A 26 6.30 -3.29 -11.40
CA ASP A 26 7.25 -2.29 -11.89
C ASP A 26 8.61 -2.96 -12.17
N GLU A 27 8.71 -3.55 -13.36
CA GLU A 27 9.94 -4.23 -13.80
C GLU A 27 11.14 -3.29 -13.87
N ARG A 28 10.91 -2.01 -14.17
CA ARG A 28 11.97 -1.02 -14.26
C ARG A 28 12.64 -0.75 -12.91
N ARG A 29 11.87 -0.73 -11.81
CA ARG A 29 12.41 -0.53 -10.46
C ARG A 29 12.93 -1.82 -9.82
N PHE A 30 12.28 -2.94 -10.09
CA PHE A 30 12.51 -4.19 -9.34
C PHE A 30 13.13 -5.31 -10.17
N GLY A 31 13.35 -5.09 -11.47
CA GLY A 31 13.78 -6.12 -12.42
C GLY A 31 12.63 -7.04 -12.84
N ALA A 32 12.96 -8.04 -13.67
CA ALA A 32 11.99 -9.03 -14.13
C ALA A 32 11.22 -9.60 -12.93
N GLU A 33 9.89 -9.74 -13.06
CA GLU A 33 9.08 -10.35 -12.02
C GLU A 33 9.59 -11.78 -11.84
N ASN A 34 10.40 -11.97 -10.80
CA ASN A 34 10.88 -13.29 -10.48
C ASN A 34 9.65 -14.15 -10.19
N GLN A 35 9.36 -15.13 -11.05
CA GLN A 35 8.44 -16.23 -10.73
C GLN A 35 9.05 -17.14 -9.66
N ILE A 36 9.65 -16.56 -8.62
CA ILE A 36 10.02 -17.28 -7.40
C ILE A 36 8.71 -17.89 -6.91
N GLU A 37 8.58 -19.21 -7.11
CA GLU A 37 7.64 -20.10 -6.44
C GLU A 37 7.46 -19.58 -5.02
N GLN A 38 6.30 -19.08 -4.61
CA GLN A 38 6.16 -18.46 -3.29
C GLN A 38 6.77 -19.33 -2.17
N PRO A 39 7.91 -18.98 -1.53
CA PRO A 39 8.36 -19.66 -0.34
C PRO A 39 8.41 -18.63 0.78
N ASP A 40 7.37 -18.66 1.59
CA ASP A 40 7.48 -18.44 3.02
C ASP A 40 7.74 -17.03 3.60
N ALA A 41 7.16 -16.00 2.99
CA ALA A 41 6.73 -14.82 3.77
C ALA A 41 5.80 -15.22 4.95
N ARG A 42 5.15 -16.39 4.85
CA ARG A 42 4.35 -17.02 5.92
C ARG A 42 5.18 -17.68 7.04
N GLN A 43 6.46 -18.03 6.87
CA GLN A 43 7.24 -18.64 7.98
C GLN A 43 7.97 -17.62 8.86
N GLN A 44 8.37 -16.45 8.33
CA GLN A 44 9.03 -15.43 9.17
C GLN A 44 8.02 -14.57 9.95
N ILE A 45 6.79 -14.45 9.47
CA ILE A 45 5.73 -13.68 10.13
C ILE A 45 5.02 -14.50 11.24
N LYS A 46 5.07 -15.84 11.18
CA LYS A 46 4.35 -16.73 12.12
C LYS A 46 4.92 -16.80 13.54
N LYS A 47 6.20 -16.47 13.76
CA LYS A 47 6.84 -16.66 15.07
C LYS A 47 6.68 -15.48 16.03
N SER A 48 6.52 -14.26 15.49
CA SER A 48 6.38 -13.05 16.32
C SER A 48 4.93 -12.63 16.56
N ILE A 49 3.98 -13.13 15.76
CA ILE A 49 2.56 -12.70 15.80
C ILE A 49 1.69 -13.56 16.75
N LYS A 50 2.02 -14.83 16.97
CA LYS A 50 1.19 -15.71 17.83
C LYS A 50 1.10 -15.28 19.29
N ASN A 51 2.12 -14.60 19.83
CA ASN A 51 2.17 -14.25 21.24
C ASN A 51 1.57 -12.87 21.56
N LEU A 52 1.43 -11.99 20.57
CA LEU A 52 0.85 -10.66 20.78
C LEU A 52 -0.69 -10.67 20.68
N LEU A 53 -1.25 -11.59 19.87
CA LEU A 53 -2.68 -11.64 19.55
C LEU A 53 -3.56 -12.32 20.61
N ALA A 54 -2.98 -13.07 21.56
CA ALA A 54 -3.75 -13.71 22.63
C ALA A 54 -4.16 -12.76 23.76
N VAL A 55 -3.53 -11.58 23.85
CA VAL A 55 -3.65 -10.69 25.02
C VAL A 55 -4.73 -9.61 24.85
N VAL A 56 -5.08 -9.24 23.62
CA VAL A 56 -5.90 -8.04 23.36
C VAL A 56 -7.18 -8.39 22.61
N GLY A 57 -8.12 -9.05 23.29
CA GLY A 57 -9.38 -9.62 22.77
C GLY A 57 -10.25 -8.69 21.92
N LEU A 58 -9.84 -8.46 20.67
CA LEU A 58 -10.49 -7.61 19.67
C LEU A 58 -10.88 -8.45 18.46
N TYR A 59 -11.76 -9.42 18.68
CA TYR A 59 -12.48 -10.08 17.61
C TYR A 59 -13.55 -9.12 17.08
N GLU A 60 -13.38 -8.61 15.86
CA GLU A 60 -14.45 -8.17 14.91
C GLU A 60 -13.95 -7.38 13.68
N LEU A 61 -12.64 -7.19 13.49
CA LEU A 61 -12.08 -6.69 12.22
C LEU A 61 -11.51 -7.87 11.42
N ASN A 62 -11.95 -8.05 10.16
CA ASN A 62 -11.41 -9.07 9.26
C ASN A 62 -9.86 -9.04 9.23
N ASP A 63 -9.25 -10.21 9.30
CA ASP A 63 -7.81 -10.45 9.54
C ASP A 63 -6.85 -9.54 8.72
N PRO A 64 -7.08 -9.30 7.40
CA PRO A 64 -6.21 -8.44 6.60
C PRO A 64 -6.29 -6.95 6.96
N ILE A 65 -7.48 -6.46 7.31
CA ILE A 65 -7.69 -5.05 7.70
C ILE A 65 -7.01 -4.81 9.04
N LYS A 66 -7.16 -5.74 9.97
CA LYS A 66 -6.54 -5.67 11.30
C LYS A 66 -5.01 -5.61 11.20
N HIS A 67 -4.39 -6.46 10.37
CA HIS A 67 -2.94 -6.41 10.12
C HIS A 67 -2.49 -5.12 9.43
N SER A 68 -3.25 -4.63 8.45
CA SER A 68 -2.92 -3.38 7.75
C SER A 68 -2.99 -2.15 8.66
N VAL A 69 -3.85 -2.17 9.67
CA VAL A 69 -3.98 -1.10 10.67
C VAL A 69 -2.89 -1.21 11.74
N ALA A 70 -2.49 -2.42 12.14
CA ALA A 70 -1.37 -2.63 13.06
C ALA A 70 -0.03 -2.09 12.52
N LEU A 71 0.18 -2.10 11.20
CA LEU A 71 1.34 -1.45 10.56
C LEU A 71 1.39 0.06 10.82
N LEU A 72 0.24 0.69 11.08
CA LEU A 72 0.10 2.12 11.29
C LEU A 72 0.05 2.52 12.76
N GLU A 73 -0.23 1.61 13.69
CA GLU A 73 -0.38 1.93 15.12
C GLU A 73 0.75 2.81 15.68
N PRO A 74 2.04 2.59 15.38
CA PRO A 74 3.10 3.43 15.90
C PRO A 74 3.04 4.89 15.42
N ASN A 75 2.41 5.12 14.27
CA ASN A 75 2.54 6.36 13.50
C ASN A 75 1.22 6.96 13.01
N VAL A 76 0.07 6.45 13.48
CA VAL A 76 -1.26 6.83 12.98
C VAL A 76 -1.51 8.33 13.12
N GLU A 77 -1.07 8.93 14.22
CA GLU A 77 -1.20 10.36 14.47
C GLU A 77 -0.38 11.20 13.49
N GLN A 78 0.81 10.75 13.10
CA GLN A 78 1.61 11.50 12.11
C GLN A 78 0.99 11.39 10.72
N PHE A 79 0.43 10.23 10.35
CA PHE A 79 -0.31 10.12 9.10
C PHE A 79 -1.56 10.99 9.08
N GLN A 80 -2.32 11.05 10.19
CA GLN A 80 -3.44 11.98 10.34
C GLN A 80 -2.96 13.45 10.20
N TRP A 81 -1.85 13.80 10.86
CA TRP A 81 -1.26 15.14 10.81
C TRP A 81 -0.85 15.56 9.39
N ILE A 82 -0.27 14.64 8.61
CA ILE A 82 0.09 14.87 7.19
C ILE A 82 -1.18 15.00 6.37
N TYR A 83 -2.13 14.06 6.53
CA TYR A 83 -3.37 14.00 5.77
C TYR A 83 -4.20 15.29 5.89
N GLN A 84 -4.24 15.89 7.08
CA GLN A 84 -4.90 17.17 7.33
C GLN A 84 -4.19 18.38 6.71
N ARG A 85 -2.88 18.28 6.43
CA ARG A 85 -2.06 19.37 5.87
C ARG A 85 -1.98 19.38 4.36
N LEU A 86 -2.28 18.25 3.73
CA LEU A 86 -2.42 18.20 2.28
C LEU A 86 -3.61 19.07 1.88
N VAL A 87 -3.41 19.96 0.91
CA VAL A 87 -4.40 20.97 0.52
C VAL A 87 -5.49 20.34 -0.33
N ASP A 88 -5.10 19.61 -1.36
CA ASP A 88 -5.95 19.01 -2.36
C ASP A 88 -6.37 17.57 -2.02
N ASP A 89 -7.51 17.15 -2.58
CA ASP A 89 -8.06 15.81 -2.37
C ASP A 89 -7.26 14.72 -3.08
N GLU A 90 -6.62 15.05 -4.21
CA GLU A 90 -5.79 14.12 -4.97
C GLU A 90 -4.57 13.67 -4.15
N SER A 91 -3.87 14.60 -3.52
CA SER A 91 -2.72 14.32 -2.64
C SER A 91 -3.14 13.51 -1.41
N ARG A 92 -4.29 13.83 -0.83
CA ARG A 92 -4.87 13.04 0.28
C ARG A 92 -5.15 11.60 -0.13
N GLN A 93 -5.77 11.41 -1.30
CA GLN A 93 -6.03 10.08 -1.85
C GLN A 93 -4.73 9.35 -2.17
N LEU A 94 -3.74 10.04 -2.74
CA LEU A 94 -2.43 9.47 -3.05
C LEU A 94 -1.74 8.99 -1.77
N LEU A 95 -1.76 9.76 -0.69
CA LEU A 95 -1.21 9.34 0.60
C LEU A 95 -1.88 8.03 1.06
N VAL A 96 -3.21 7.97 1.04
CA VAL A 96 -3.96 6.76 1.42
C VAL A 96 -3.55 5.57 0.54
N GLN A 97 -3.46 5.76 -0.77
CA GLN A 97 -3.05 4.71 -1.72
C GLN A 97 -1.61 4.24 -1.49
N LEU A 98 -0.66 5.14 -1.21
CA LEU A 98 0.73 4.79 -0.91
C LEU A 98 0.83 3.90 0.34
N ILE A 99 0.11 4.27 1.39
CA ILE A 99 0.11 3.48 2.62
C ILE A 99 -0.58 2.13 2.41
N SER A 100 -1.71 2.09 1.68
CA SER A 100 -2.36 0.82 1.33
C SER A 100 -1.49 -0.06 0.42
N PHE A 101 -0.75 0.53 -0.51
CA PHE A 101 0.20 -0.18 -1.37
C PHE A 101 1.32 -0.81 -0.54
N ARG A 102 1.81 -0.12 0.50
CA ARG A 102 2.81 -0.68 1.41
C ARG A 102 2.26 -1.82 2.26
N ALA A 103 0.99 -1.78 2.63
CA ALA A 103 0.35 -2.81 3.44
C ALA A 103 -0.06 -4.07 2.64
N LEU A 104 -0.60 -3.89 1.44
CA LEU A 104 -1.14 -5.00 0.63
C LEU A 104 -0.24 -5.41 -0.55
N GLY A 105 0.60 -4.51 -1.04
CA GLY A 105 1.48 -4.74 -2.19
C GLY A 105 0.84 -4.47 -3.55
N TYR A 106 1.64 -4.61 -4.60
CA TYR A 106 1.30 -4.24 -5.98
C TYR A 106 0.15 -5.05 -6.58
N ARG A 107 -0.10 -6.29 -6.14
CA ARG A 107 -1.25 -7.05 -6.65
C ARG A 107 -2.60 -6.46 -6.23
N HIS A 108 -2.64 -5.70 -5.15
CA HIS A 108 -3.89 -5.24 -4.55
C HIS A 108 -4.16 -3.75 -4.78
N VAL A 109 -3.10 -2.94 -4.92
CA VAL A 109 -3.20 -1.49 -5.06
C VAL A 109 -2.44 -1.03 -6.31
N LYS A 110 -3.12 -0.34 -7.23
CA LYS A 110 -2.53 0.28 -8.42
C LYS A 110 -2.36 1.78 -8.17
N LEU A 111 -1.11 2.26 -8.18
CA LEU A 111 -0.83 3.67 -7.98
C LEU A 111 -1.11 4.45 -9.29
N PRO A 112 -1.54 5.72 -9.23
CA PRO A 112 -1.96 6.48 -10.41
C PRO A 112 -0.86 6.63 -11.46
N LEU A 113 0.40 6.73 -11.01
CA LEU A 113 1.58 6.87 -11.87
C LEU A 113 2.06 5.54 -12.46
N ASN A 114 1.46 4.39 -12.10
CA ASN A 114 1.78 3.12 -12.72
C ASN A 114 0.91 2.87 -13.95
N ASN A 115 1.04 3.76 -14.94
CA ASN A 115 0.38 3.66 -16.23
C ASN A 115 1.41 3.74 -17.38
N PRO A 116 1.11 3.13 -18.54
CA PRO A 116 2.03 3.11 -19.68
C PRO A 116 2.41 4.51 -20.18
N GLU A 117 1.50 5.47 -20.12
CA GLU A 117 1.70 6.83 -20.62
C GLU A 117 2.79 7.56 -19.82
N TYR A 118 2.77 7.43 -18.50
CA TYR A 118 3.79 7.97 -17.61
C TYR A 118 5.15 7.37 -17.93
N TRP A 119 5.24 6.04 -18.06
CA TRP A 119 6.50 5.37 -18.36
C TRP A 119 7.07 5.75 -19.71
N LYS A 120 6.21 5.91 -20.72
CA LYS A 120 6.60 6.44 -22.03
C LYS A 120 7.18 7.84 -21.92
N ALA A 121 6.55 8.74 -21.16
CA ALA A 121 7.05 10.09 -20.95
C ALA A 121 8.42 10.10 -20.24
N VAL A 122 8.64 9.20 -19.27
CA VAL A 122 9.95 9.05 -18.62
C VAL A 122 11.01 8.54 -19.61
N GLU A 123 10.69 7.53 -20.42
CA GLU A 123 11.61 7.04 -21.45
C GLU A 123 11.99 8.12 -22.46
N ASP A 124 11.01 8.92 -22.92
CA ASP A 124 11.24 10.00 -23.87
C ASP A 124 12.13 11.10 -23.26
N ALA A 125 11.92 11.44 -21.99
CA ALA A 125 12.78 12.40 -21.28
C ALA A 125 14.23 11.91 -21.14
N GLU A 126 14.44 10.62 -20.86
CA GLU A 126 15.78 10.03 -20.76
C GLU A 126 16.52 10.01 -22.11
N ARG A 127 15.82 9.74 -23.21
CA ARG A 127 16.38 9.81 -24.57
C ARG A 127 16.84 11.22 -24.92
N LEU A 128 16.08 12.24 -24.54
CA LEU A 128 16.41 13.64 -24.79
C LEU A 128 17.59 14.13 -23.94
N GLY A 129 17.76 13.64 -22.71
CA GLY A 129 18.86 14.02 -21.81
C GLY A 129 20.21 13.35 -22.12
N THR A 130 20.26 12.40 -23.05
CA THR A 130 21.48 11.69 -23.50
C THR A 130 21.95 12.08 -24.91
N SER A 131 21.29 13.07 -25.54
CA SER A 131 21.66 13.67 -26.83
C SER A 131 22.47 14.95 -26.63
#